data_AF-A0A3N4K310-F1
#
_entry.id   AF-A0A3N4K310-F1
#
_cell.length_a   1.000
_cell.length_b   1.000
_cell.length_c   1.000
_cell.angle_alpha   90.00
_cell.angle_beta   90.00
_cell.angle_gamma   90.00
#
_symmetry.space_group_name_H-M   'P 1'
#
loop_
_entity.id
_entity.type
_entity.pdbx_description
1 polymer ?
#
loop_
_entity_poly.entity_id
_entity_poly.type
_entity_poly.pdbx_seq_one_letter_code
_entity_poly.pdbx_strand_id
1 'polypeptide(L)'
;IDGAHMVVEWGDTFCKDFANLWQLRFLLPQNSPLFTTSATIESTELRIMEEWLFFHPNSKMIRISPDHPTISYNVQSVKHAKNLLRNEIDLD
;
A
#
# COMPACT_ATOMS: atom_id res chain seq x y z
N ILE A 1 -11.68 1.62 -2.23
CA ILE A 1 -10.84 1.56 -1.01
C ILE A 1 -9.47 2.03 -1.41
N ASP A 2 -9.04 3.16 -0.87
CA ASP A 2 -7.69 3.67 -1.09
C ASP A 2 -6.73 3.13 -0.02
N GLY A 3 -5.44 3.09 -0.31
CA GLY A 3 -4.42 2.58 0.61
C GLY A 3 -4.61 1.11 0.98
N ALA A 4 -5.01 0.27 0.02
CA ALA A 4 -5.51 -1.07 0.33
C ALA A 4 -4.46 -2.02 0.95
N HIS A 5 -3.16 -1.70 0.87
CA HIS A 5 -2.08 -2.38 1.61
C HIS A 5 -2.26 -2.33 3.14
N MET A 6 -2.92 -1.30 3.66
CA MET A 6 -3.19 -1.14 5.11
C MET A 6 -4.00 -2.30 5.68
N VAL A 7 -4.77 -3.01 4.85
CA VAL A 7 -5.50 -4.22 5.25
C VAL A 7 -4.54 -5.29 5.76
N VAL A 8 -3.41 -5.48 5.08
CA VAL A 8 -2.40 -6.48 5.45
C VAL A 8 -1.45 -5.90 6.49
N GLU A 9 -0.97 -4.68 6.28
CA GLU A 9 0.05 -4.08 7.15
C GLU A 9 -0.48 -3.75 8.55
N TRP A 10 -1.69 -3.18 8.64
CA TRP A 10 -2.22 -2.59 9.87
C TRP A 10 -3.47 -3.29 10.39
N GLY A 11 -4.16 -4.07 9.55
CA GLY A 11 -5.44 -4.70 9.88
C GLY A 11 -5.39 -5.65 11.08
N ASP A 12 -4.24 -6.28 11.35
CA ASP A 12 -4.11 -7.22 12.47
C ASP A 12 -3.76 -6.52 13.80
N THR A 13 -2.85 -5.55 13.77
CA THR A 13 -2.18 -5.07 14.99
C THR A 13 -2.47 -3.61 15.34
N PHE A 14 -2.63 -2.72 14.35
CA PHE A 14 -2.65 -1.28 14.58
C PHE A 14 -4.03 -0.65 14.36
N CYS A 15 -4.66 -0.93 13.23
CA CYS A 15 -5.97 -0.38 12.88
C CYS A 15 -6.88 -1.52 12.41
N LYS A 16 -7.50 -2.18 13.39
CA LYS A 16 -8.33 -3.39 13.19
C LYS A 16 -9.56 -3.17 12.32
N ASP A 17 -9.98 -1.92 12.16
CA ASP A 17 -11.10 -1.59 11.27
C ASP A 17 -10.78 -1.93 9.80
N PHE A 18 -9.51 -1.87 9.39
CA PHE A 18 -9.11 -2.30 8.04
C PHE A 18 -9.30 -3.79 7.81
N ALA A 19 -9.13 -4.63 8.84
CA ALA A 19 -9.40 -6.06 8.73
C ALA A 19 -10.90 -6.38 8.58
N ASN A 20 -11.80 -5.42 8.82
CA ASN A 20 -13.24 -5.60 8.69
C ASN A 20 -13.82 -5.02 7.38
N LEU A 21 -12.99 -4.48 6.48
CA LEU A 21 -13.47 -3.87 5.22
C LEU A 21 -14.21 -4.85 4.31
N TRP A 22 -14.00 -6.14 4.49
CA TRP A 22 -14.74 -7.21 3.83
C TRP A 22 -16.25 -7.13 4.09
N GLN A 23 -16.66 -6.64 5.26
CA GLN A 23 -18.08 -6.51 5.62
C GLN A 23 -18.81 -5.54 4.71
N LEU A 24 -18.11 -4.57 4.11
CA LEU A 24 -18.69 -3.66 3.12
C LEU A 24 -19.26 -4.43 1.92
N ARG A 25 -18.69 -5.60 1.56
CA ARG A 25 -19.23 -6.44 0.49
C ARG A 25 -20.58 -7.07 0.82
N PHE A 26 -20.83 -7.34 2.08
CA PHE A 26 -22.11 -7.88 2.54
C PHE A 26 -23.17 -6.80 2.70
N LEU A 27 -22.76 -5.55 2.94
CA LEU A 27 -23.66 -4.40 3.10
C LEU A 27 -24.07 -3.78 1.76
N LEU A 28 -23.21 -3.86 0.74
CA LEU A 28 -23.49 -3.34 -0.58
C LEU A 28 -24.26 -4.36 -1.45
N PRO A 29 -25.12 -3.91 -2.38
CA PRO A 29 -25.72 -4.80 -3.37
C PRO A 29 -24.65 -5.63 -4.09
N GLN A 30 -24.93 -6.91 -4.36
CA GLN A 30 -23.97 -7.87 -4.92
C GLN A 30 -23.30 -7.39 -6.23
N ASN A 31 -24.02 -6.59 -7.01
CA ASN A 31 -23.54 -6.05 -8.29
C ASN A 31 -22.80 -4.71 -8.16
N SER A 32 -22.53 -4.24 -6.95
CA SER A 32 -21.82 -2.99 -6.73
C SER A 32 -20.33 -3.17 -7.07
N PRO A 33 -19.77 -2.39 -8.01
CA PRO A 33 -18.36 -2.46 -8.31
C PRO A 33 -17.56 -1.96 -7.09
N LEU A 34 -16.47 -2.66 -6.76
CA LEU A 34 -15.48 -2.18 -5.79
C LEU A 34 -14.18 -1.99 -6.52
N PHE A 35 -13.59 -0.83 -6.27
CA PHE A 35 -12.27 -0.49 -6.76
C PHE A 35 -11.35 -0.34 -5.58
N THR A 36 -10.14 -0.86 -5.71
CA THR A 36 -9.11 -0.72 -4.70
C THR A 36 -7.81 -0.25 -5.31
N THR A 37 -7.15 0.64 -4.61
CA THR A 37 -5.91 1.27 -5.05
C THR A 37 -4.84 1.08 -3.99
N SER A 38 -3.62 0.79 -4.44
CA SER A 38 -2.43 0.80 -3.61
C SER A 38 -1.23 1.21 -4.45
N ALA A 39 -0.32 1.99 -3.85
CA ALA A 39 0.97 2.32 -4.46
C ALA A 39 2.04 1.28 -4.12
N THR A 40 2.00 0.75 -2.90
CA THR A 40 2.90 -0.24 -2.35
C THR A 40 2.12 -1.52 -2.14
N ILE A 41 2.34 -2.53 -2.98
CA ILE A 41 1.74 -3.85 -2.77
C ILE A 41 2.69 -4.91 -3.28
N GLU A 42 3.11 -5.79 -2.37
CA GLU A 42 3.92 -6.95 -2.70
C GLU A 42 3.03 -8.09 -3.20
N SER A 43 3.61 -9.00 -4.00
CA SER A 43 2.87 -10.11 -4.59
C SER A 43 2.24 -11.04 -3.56
N THR A 44 2.89 -11.20 -2.39
CA THR A 44 2.37 -12.00 -1.28
C THR A 44 1.16 -11.36 -0.60
N GLU A 45 1.13 -10.03 -0.53
CA GLU A 45 0.05 -9.25 0.09
C GLU A 45 -1.17 -9.20 -0.81
N LEU A 46 -0.95 -9.22 -2.13
CA LEU A 46 -1.99 -9.24 -3.13
C LEU A 46 -2.97 -10.40 -2.96
N ARG A 47 -2.45 -11.62 -2.74
CA ARG A 47 -3.29 -12.81 -2.51
C ARG A 47 -4.13 -12.67 -1.24
N ILE A 48 -3.52 -12.16 -0.17
CA ILE A 48 -4.21 -11.94 1.10
C ILE A 48 -5.34 -10.92 0.91
N MET A 49 -5.07 -9.85 0.17
CA MET A 49 -6.07 -8.83 -0.14
C MET A 49 -7.21 -9.34 -1.01
N GLU A 50 -6.92 -10.20 -2.00
CA GLU A 50 -7.96 -10.85 -2.82
C GLU A 50 -8.90 -11.71 -1.98
N GLU A 51 -8.34 -12.49 -1.05
CA GLU A 51 -9.10 -13.30 -0.11
C GLU A 51 -9.89 -12.44 0.87
N TRP A 52 -9.26 -11.42 1.48
CA TRP A 52 -9.88 -10.63 2.54
C TRP A 52 -10.93 -9.68 2.00
N LEU A 53 -10.73 -9.06 0.84
CA LEU A 53 -11.69 -8.11 0.27
C LEU A 53 -12.77 -8.78 -0.62
N PHE A 54 -12.76 -10.12 -0.69
CA PHE A 54 -13.67 -10.93 -1.50
C PHE A 54 -13.73 -10.43 -2.96
N PHE A 55 -12.57 -10.28 -3.61
CA PHE A 55 -12.57 -9.99 -5.04
C PHE A 55 -13.08 -11.19 -5.83
N HIS A 56 -13.81 -10.90 -6.90
CA HIS A 56 -14.26 -11.94 -7.82
C HIS A 56 -13.03 -12.53 -8.55
N PRO A 57 -12.98 -13.84 -8.86
CA PRO A 57 -11.85 -14.43 -9.59
C PRO A 57 -11.57 -13.77 -10.95
N ASN A 58 -12.59 -13.16 -11.56
CA ASN A 58 -12.48 -12.39 -12.82
C ASN A 58 -12.16 -10.90 -12.61
N SER A 59 -11.66 -10.50 -11.44
CA SER A 59 -11.31 -9.11 -11.18
C SER A 59 -10.13 -8.69 -12.05
N LYS A 60 -10.18 -7.46 -12.57
CA LYS A 60 -9.11 -6.91 -13.39
C LYS A 60 -8.10 -6.20 -12.51
N MET A 61 -6.84 -6.64 -12.59
CA MET A 61 -5.71 -5.95 -11.99
C MET A 61 -5.02 -5.04 -13.00
N ILE A 62 -4.74 -3.81 -12.60
CA ILE A 62 -3.93 -2.87 -13.39
C ILE A 62 -2.72 -2.52 -12.53
N ARG A 63 -1.53 -2.92 -12.99
CA ARG A 63 -0.27 -2.61 -12.32
C ARG A 63 0.53 -1.64 -13.18
N ILE A 64 0.94 -0.54 -12.57
CA ILE A 64 1.82 0.45 -13.19
C ILE A 64 3.23 0.23 -12.61
N SER A 65 4.25 0.35 -13.46
CA SER A 65 5.64 0.26 -13.00
C SER A 65 5.94 1.38 -12.00
N PRO A 66 6.56 1.08 -10.83
CA PRO A 66 7.04 2.11 -9.92
C PRO A 66 8.36 2.74 -10.38
N ASP A 67 8.88 2.35 -11.56
CA ASP A 67 10.13 2.88 -12.09
C ASP A 67 10.03 4.39 -12.37
N HIS A 68 10.95 5.14 -11.77
CA HIS A 68 11.06 6.58 -11.91
C HIS A 68 12.44 6.92 -12.47
N PRO A 69 12.58 7.08 -13.80
CA PRO A 69 13.88 7.24 -14.44
C PRO A 69 14.62 8.53 -14.04
N THR A 70 13.93 9.47 -13.40
CA THR A 70 14.50 10.72 -12.86
C THR A 70 15.00 10.59 -11.42
N ILE A 71 14.75 9.48 -10.74
CA ILE A 71 15.15 9.24 -9.34
C ILE A 71 16.46 8.44 -9.32
N SER A 72 17.48 8.99 -8.65
CA SER A 72 18.77 8.32 -8.43
C SER A 72 18.86 7.82 -6.99
N TYR A 73 19.00 6.50 -6.81
CA TYR A 73 19.13 5.87 -5.49
C TYR A 73 20.60 5.79 -5.07
N ASN A 74 20.94 6.33 -3.89
CA ASN A 74 22.28 6.29 -3.31
C ASN A 74 22.22 5.74 -1.87
N VAL A 75 23.12 4.81 -1.52
CA VAL A 75 23.23 4.24 -0.17
C VAL A 75 24.56 4.66 0.44
N GLN A 76 24.53 5.29 1.62
CA GLN A 76 25.73 5.74 2.33
C GLN A 76 25.69 5.30 3.80
N SER A 77 26.86 4.98 4.37
CA SER A 77 26.96 4.64 5.79
C SER A 77 26.86 5.90 6.66
N VAL A 78 25.93 5.88 7.61
CA VAL A 78 25.77 6.98 8.58
C VAL A 78 26.86 6.86 9.65
N LYS A 79 27.90 7.70 9.56
CA LYS A 79 28.97 7.75 10.57
C LYS A 79 28.62 8.64 11.77
N HIS A 80 27.84 9.70 11.54
CA HIS A 80 27.42 10.66 12.58
C HIS A 80 26.00 11.16 12.31
N ALA A 81 24.99 10.51 12.90
CA ALA A 81 23.57 10.80 12.62
C ALA A 81 23.18 12.27 12.88
N LYS A 82 23.78 12.93 13.88
CA LYS A 82 23.48 14.34 14.21
C LYS A 82 23.91 15.35 13.15
N ASN A 83 24.87 15.02 12.28
CA ASN A 83 25.39 15.96 11.28
C ASN A 83 24.66 15.87 9.94
N LEU A 84 23.80 14.85 9.74
CA LEU A 84 23.05 14.66 8.50
C LEU A 84 21.97 15.73 8.31
N LEU A 85 21.28 16.12 9.38
CA LEU A 85 20.20 17.13 9.33
C LEU A 85 20.70 18.56 9.08
N ARG A 86 22.02 18.79 9.16
CA ARG A 86 22.60 20.14 9.06
C ARG A 86 22.94 20.54 7.62
N ASN A 87 23.29 19.56 6.78
CA ASN A 87 23.75 19.81 5.41
C ASN A 87 22.60 19.95 4.39
N GLU A 88 21.36 19.59 4.74
CA GLU A 88 20.20 19.76 3.87
C GLU A 88 19.54 21.14 4.00
N ILE A 89 19.90 21.92 5.03
CA ILE A 89 19.33 23.26 5.29
C ILE A 89 20.17 24.37 4.63
N ASP A 90 21.39 24.07 4.16
CA ASP A 90 22.31 25.04 3.54
C ASP A 90 22.29 24.99 1.99
N LEU A 91 21.23 24.47 1.38
CA LEU A 91 20.99 24.51 -0.07
C LEU A 91 19.90 25.55 -0.38
N ASP A 92 20.19 26.82 -0.12
CA ASP A 92 19.52 28.00 -0.68
C ASP A 92 20.55 28.91 -1.35
#